data_AF-A0A9P7J308-F1
#
_entry.id   AF-A0A9P7J308-F1
#
_cell.length_a   1.000
_cell.length_b   1.000
_cell.length_c   1.000
_cell.angle_alpha   90.00
_cell.angle_beta   90.00
_cell.angle_gamma   90.00
#
_symmetry.space_group_name_H-M   'P 1'
#
loop_
_entity.id
_entity.type
_entity.pdbx_description
1 polymer ?
#
loop_
_entity_poly.entity_id
_entity_poly.type
_entity_poly.pdbx_seq_one_letter_code
_entity_poly.pdbx_strand_id
1 'polypeptide(L)'
;RGFLINWDLAKLLTIQGPRQTTRMGTWQFMSAHLIKNSFAVHAVEDDLESNLYVVLWMALKSRESYMSVIDRMQFILQIFNADPLVGTGGSAK
;
A
#
# COMPACT_ATOMS: atom_id res chain seq x y z
N ARG A 1 4.76 9.33 -18.14
CA ARG A 1 4.30 7.93 -18.38
C ARG A 1 4.85 7.08 -17.27
N GLY A 2 4.02 6.24 -16.64
CA GLY A 2 4.43 5.28 -15.61
C GLY A 2 4.19 3.86 -16.11
N PHE A 3 5.06 2.93 -15.74
CA PHE A 3 4.91 1.50 -16.03
C PHE A 3 4.90 0.74 -14.70
N LEU A 4 3.98 -0.21 -14.56
CA LEU A 4 3.98 -1.11 -13.42
C LEU A 4 5.10 -2.14 -13.63
N ILE A 5 6.04 -2.17 -12.68
CA ILE A 5 7.21 -3.06 -12.66
C ILE A 5 7.07 -4.09 -11.54
N ASN A 6 8.02 -5.02 -11.42
CA ASN A 6 8.11 -5.99 -10.33
C ASN A 6 6.95 -7.01 -10.31
N TRP A 7 6.72 -7.68 -11.45
CA TRP A 7 5.70 -8.74 -11.59
C TRP A 7 6.16 -10.11 -11.10
N ASP A 8 7.38 -10.21 -10.54
CA ASP A 8 8.01 -11.50 -10.16
C ASP A 8 7.21 -12.28 -9.10
N LEU A 9 6.31 -11.59 -8.38
CA LEU A 9 5.42 -12.17 -7.37
C LEU A 9 3.96 -12.27 -7.82
N ALA A 10 3.62 -11.82 -9.03
CA ALA A 10 2.24 -11.82 -9.52
C ALA A 10 1.73 -13.24 -9.75
N LYS A 11 0.62 -13.62 -9.11
CA LYS A 11 0.02 -14.96 -9.24
C LYS A 11 -1.26 -14.91 -10.07
N LEU A 12 -1.56 -16.02 -10.75
CA LEU A 12 -2.86 -16.21 -11.37
C LEU A 12 -3.93 -16.39 -10.28
N LEU A 13 -5.14 -15.87 -10.53
CA LEU A 13 -6.27 -15.99 -9.61
C LEU A 13 -6.71 -17.44 -9.35
N THR A 14 -6.38 -18.33 -10.29
CA THR A 14 -6.66 -19.77 -10.18
C THR A 14 -5.70 -20.49 -9.22
N ILE A 15 -4.58 -19.87 -8.85
CA ILE A 15 -3.61 -20.45 -7.91
C ILE A 15 -4.04 -20.08 -6.49
N GLN A 16 -4.51 -21.10 -5.78
CA GLN A 16 -4.94 -21.01 -4.38
C GLN A 16 -3.75 -20.87 -3.43
N GLY A 17 -3.96 -20.15 -2.32
CA GLY A 17 -2.98 -19.98 -1.27
C GLY A 17 -1.99 -18.82 -1.47
N PRO A 18 -1.17 -18.52 -0.44
CA PRO A 18 -0.16 -17.48 -0.49
C PRO A 18 1.05 -17.93 -1.32
N ARG A 19 1.53 -17.07 -2.22
CA ARG A 19 2.76 -17.32 -2.99
C ARG A 19 4.03 -17.16 -2.14
N GLN A 20 3.95 -16.33 -1.09
CA GLN A 20 5.04 -16.08 -0.15
C GLN A 20 4.49 -16.17 1.27
N THR A 21 5.28 -16.77 2.17
CA THR A 21 4.96 -16.86 3.61
C THR A 21 5.15 -15.52 4.31
N THR A 22 6.03 -14.67 3.78
CA THR A 22 6.31 -13.32 4.29
C THR A 22 5.71 -12.27 3.38
N ARG A 23 5.12 -11.23 3.98
CA ARG A 23 4.63 -10.08 3.23
C ARG A 23 5.77 -9.19 2.79
N MET A 24 5.77 -8.88 1.51
CA MET A 24 6.68 -7.91 0.90
C MET A 24 5.88 -6.70 0.45
N GLY A 25 6.44 -5.51 0.65
CA GLY A 25 5.80 -4.26 0.26
C GLY A 25 6.14 -3.13 1.23
N THR A 26 5.92 -1.91 0.77
CA THR A 26 6.03 -0.71 1.57
C THR A 26 4.73 -0.54 2.37
N TRP A 27 4.83 -0.54 3.71
CA TRP A 27 3.66 -0.62 4.60
C TRP A 27 2.64 0.51 4.38
N GLN A 28 3.09 1.70 4.01
CA GLN A 28 2.21 2.83 3.73
C GLN A 28 1.27 2.61 2.54
N PHE A 29 1.54 1.62 1.69
CA PHE A 29 0.72 1.25 0.54
C PHE A 29 0.07 -0.13 0.69
N MET A 30 0.24 -0.81 1.83
CA MET A 30 -0.45 -2.07 2.10
C MET A 30 -1.91 -1.79 2.46
N SER A 31 -2.80 -2.71 2.10
CA SER A 31 -4.21 -2.62 2.48
C SER A 31 -4.37 -2.67 4.00
N ALA A 32 -5.42 -2.02 4.51
CA ALA A 32 -5.75 -2.10 5.93
C ALA A 32 -6.02 -3.55 6.38
N HIS A 33 -6.56 -4.38 5.48
CA HIS A 33 -6.81 -5.81 5.73
C HIS A 33 -5.51 -6.55 6.06
N LEU A 34 -4.47 -6.35 5.23
CA LEU A 34 -3.16 -6.92 5.46
C LEU A 34 -2.54 -6.31 6.73
N ILE A 35 -2.54 -5.00 6.90
CA ILE A 35 -1.91 -4.37 8.08
C ILE A 35 -2.50 -4.90 9.40
N LYS A 36 -3.83 -5.03 9.50
CA LYS A 36 -4.50 -5.40 10.75
C LYS A 36 -4.41 -6.88 11.11
N ASN A 37 -4.23 -7.75 10.12
CA ASN A 37 -4.18 -9.19 10.35
C ASN A 37 -2.93 -9.75 9.68
N SER A 38 -1.90 -10.11 10.45
CA SER A 38 -0.65 -10.67 9.93
C SER A 38 -0.81 -11.99 9.17
N PHE A 39 -1.91 -12.72 9.39
CA PHE A 39 -2.20 -14.02 8.77
C PHE A 39 -3.19 -13.92 7.60
N ALA A 40 -3.71 -12.74 7.29
CA ALA A 40 -4.59 -12.54 6.14
C ALA A 40 -3.92 -12.98 4.82
N VAL A 41 -4.70 -13.65 3.97
CA VAL A 41 -4.26 -14.08 2.65
C VAL A 41 -4.48 -12.93 1.67
N HIS A 42 -3.41 -12.54 0.99
CA HIS A 42 -3.45 -11.50 -0.04
C HIS A 42 -4.43 -11.85 -1.16
N ALA A 43 -5.32 -10.91 -1.45
CA ALA A 43 -6.36 -10.99 -2.47
C ALA A 43 -6.33 -9.78 -3.43
N VAL A 44 -7.20 -9.77 -4.43
CA VAL A 44 -7.23 -8.73 -5.48
C VAL A 44 -7.64 -7.38 -4.88
N GLU A 45 -8.50 -7.40 -3.88
CA GLU A 45 -8.95 -6.23 -3.12
C GLU A 45 -7.77 -5.51 -2.46
N ASP A 46 -6.77 -6.27 -1.99
CA ASP A 46 -5.56 -5.70 -1.40
C ASP A 46 -4.70 -4.98 -2.45
N ASP A 47 -4.60 -5.54 -3.66
CA ASP A 47 -3.91 -4.90 -4.80
C ASP A 47 -4.63 -3.63 -5.25
N LEU A 48 -5.97 -3.63 -5.23
CA LEU A 48 -6.78 -2.46 -5.56
C LEU A 48 -6.64 -1.34 -4.52
N GLU A 49 -6.66 -1.68 -3.22
CA GLU A 49 -6.43 -0.70 -2.16
C GLU A 49 -4.99 -0.12 -2.25
N SER A 50 -4.00 -0.97 -2.51
CA SER A 50 -2.62 -0.53 -2.74
C SER A 50 -2.50 0.42 -3.94
N ASN A 51 -3.17 0.09 -5.05
CA ASN A 51 -3.19 0.95 -6.24
C ASN A 51 -3.82 2.31 -5.95
N LEU A 52 -4.91 2.34 -5.20
CA LEU A 52 -5.56 3.57 -4.76
C LEU A 52 -4.61 4.45 -3.95
N TYR A 53 -3.86 3.88 -2.99
CA TYR A 53 -2.86 4.63 -2.21
C TYR A 53 -1.75 5.21 -3.10
N VAL A 54 -1.28 4.48 -4.12
CA VAL A 54 -0.28 4.99 -5.08
C VAL A 54 -0.83 6.16 -5.89
N VAL A 55 -2.05 6.03 -6.43
CA VAL A 55 -2.73 7.12 -7.16
C VAL A 55 -2.92 8.34 -6.26
N LEU A 56 -3.37 8.12 -5.02
CA LEU A 56 -3.58 9.19 -4.05
C LEU A 56 -2.26 9.90 -3.71
N TRP A 57 -1.18 9.16 -3.48
CA TRP A 57 0.15 9.74 -3.26
C TRP A 57 0.60 10.60 -4.44
N MET A 58 0.43 10.11 -5.67
CA MET A 58 0.76 10.88 -6.87
C MET A 58 -0.08 12.15 -6.99
N ALA A 59 -1.38 12.07 -6.71
CA ALA A 59 -2.27 13.23 -6.73
C ALA A 59 -1.85 14.29 -5.69
N LEU A 60 -1.54 13.86 -4.47
CA LEU A 60 -1.10 14.73 -3.37
C LEU A 60 0.32 15.29 -3.57
N LYS A 61 1.17 14.63 -4.36
CA LYS A 61 2.49 15.16 -4.74
C LYS A 61 2.44 16.08 -5.97
N SER A 62 1.35 16.07 -6.73
CA SER A 62 1.18 16.96 -7.85
C SER A 62 1.17 18.43 -7.41
N ARG A 63 1.83 19.28 -8.19
CA ARG A 63 2.03 20.70 -7.88
C ARG A 63 0.75 21.53 -8.02
N GLU A 64 -0.22 21.04 -8.79
CA GLU A 64 -1.48 21.70 -9.09
C GLU A 64 -2.58 21.09 -8.21
N SER A 65 -2.70 21.57 -6.97
CA SER A 65 -3.84 21.25 -6.11
C SER A 65 -4.39 22.53 -5.51
N TYR A 66 -5.72 22.58 -5.34
CA TYR A 66 -6.42 23.67 -4.63
C TYR A 66 -6.18 23.65 -3.11
N MET A 67 -5.49 22.62 -2.61
CA MET A 67 -5.21 22.41 -1.20
C MET A 67 -3.94 23.16 -0.79
N SER A 68 -3.98 23.81 0.38
CA SER A 68 -2.79 24.48 0.92
C SER A 68 -1.67 23.47 1.19
N VAL A 69 -0.42 23.94 1.20
CA VAL A 69 0.74 23.07 1.47
C VAL A 69 0.62 22.40 2.85
N ILE A 70 0.13 23.14 3.86
CA ILE A 70 -0.01 22.63 5.23
C ILE A 70 -1.10 21.57 5.30
N ASP A 71 -2.28 21.82 4.75
CA ASP A 71 -3.38 20.84 4.76
C ASP A 71 -2.98 19.56 4.01
N ARG A 72 -2.26 19.72 2.89
CA ARG A 72 -1.76 18.60 2.10
C ARG A 72 -0.72 17.78 2.87
N MET A 73 0.18 18.43 3.60
CA MET A 73 1.14 17.74 4.45
C MET A 73 0.45 17.01 5.60
N GLN A 74 -0.49 17.65 6.28
CA GLN A 74 -1.26 17.03 7.35
C GLN A 74 -2.05 15.81 6.85
N PHE A 75 -2.70 15.93 5.70
CA PHE A 75 -3.44 14.84 5.08
C PHE A 75 -2.54 13.66 4.68
N ILE A 76 -1.37 13.92 4.11
CA ILE A 76 -0.38 12.88 3.81
C ILE A 76 0.05 12.17 5.11
N LEU A 77 0.36 12.91 6.17
CA LEU A 77 0.77 12.32 7.45
C LEU A 77 -0.35 11.49 8.08
N GLN A 78 -1.60 11.97 7.99
CA GLN A 78 -2.75 11.26 8.53
C GLN A 78 -3.00 9.93 7.81
N ILE A 79 -2.83 9.87 6.49
CA ILE A 79 -3.14 8.65 5.72
C ILE A 79 -1.96 7.68 5.72
N PHE A 80 -0.76 8.18 5.43
CA PHE A 80 0.40 7.32 5.17
C PHE A 80 1.27 7.10 6.42
N ASN A 81 1.09 7.89 7.49
CA ASN A 81 1.82 7.74 8.75
C ASN A 81 0.89 7.55 9.96
N ALA A 82 -0.36 7.10 9.75
CA ALA A 82 -1.24 6.72 10.85
C ALA A 82 -0.63 5.56 11.65
N ASP A 83 -0.19 5.89 12.86
CA ASP A 83 0.28 5.05 13.97
C ASP A 83 1.19 3.84 13.62
N PRO A 84 2.53 3.95 13.84
CA PRO A 84 3.46 2.84 13.64
C PRO A 84 3.26 1.65 14.60
N LEU A 85 2.36 1.75 15.58
CA LEU A 85 2.16 0.72 16.60
C LEU A 85 1.35 -0.51 16.13
N VAL A 86 0.83 -0.54 14.90
CA VAL A 86 0.03 -1.67 14.37
C VAL A 86 0.75 -2.48 13.27
N GLY A 87 1.94 -2.06 12.81
CA GLY A 87 2.55 -2.60 11.59
C GLY A 87 3.95 -3.20 11.73
N THR A 88 4.16 -4.22 12.57
CA THR A 88 5.45 -4.96 12.61
C THR A 88 5.57 -6.07 11.56
N GLY A 89 4.62 -6.17 10.62
CA GLY A 89 4.58 -7.25 9.61
C GLY A 89 5.61 -7.16 8.48
N GLY A 90 6.44 -6.10 8.44
CA GLY A 90 7.50 -5.96 7.45
C GLY A 90 8.84 -6.47 8.00
N SER A 91 9.14 -7.75 7.80
CA SER A 91 10.52 -8.22 7.95
C SER A 91 11.32 -7.70 6.75
N ALA A 92 11.98 -6.56 6.93
CA ALA A 92 13.12 -6.22 6.08
C ALA A 92 14.14 -7.37 6.21
N LYS A 93 14.56 -7.92 5.08
CA LYS A 93 15.83 -8.64 5.01
C LYS A 93 16.96 -7.63 4.92
#